data_AF-A0A349L3U2-F1
#
_entry.id   AF-A0A349L3U2-F1
#
_cell.length_a   1.000
_cell.length_b   1.000
_cell.length_c   1.000
_cell.angle_alpha   90.00
_cell.angle_beta   90.00
_cell.angle_gamma   90.00
#
_symmetry.space_group_name_H-M   'P 1'
#
loop_
_entity.id
_entity.type
_entity.pdbx_description
1 polymer ?
#
loop_
_entity_poly.entity_id
_entity_poly.type
_entity_poly.pdbx_seq_one_letter_code
_entity_poly.pdbx_strand_id
1 'polypeptide(L)' 'GLGSKGQEPVLKSMVHSWLVQNDEVIAFCVARQSEGGDGALLVLLQAALQPIR' A
#
# COMPACT_ATOMS: atom_id res chain seq x y z
N GLY A 1 13.70 -4.29 -3.17
CA GLY A 1 14.07 -4.47 -1.76
C GLY A 1 15.08 -5.58 -1.71
N LEU A 2 15.09 -6.40 -0.66
CA LEU A 2 16.17 -7.39 -0.47
C LEU A 2 16.38 -8.38 -1.64
N GLY A 3 15.35 -8.66 -2.45
CA GLY A 3 15.42 -9.57 -3.60
C GLY A 3 15.72 -8.93 -4.96
N SER A 4 15.84 -7.61 -5.07
CA SER A 4 16.16 -6.93 -6.34
C SER A 4 17.66 -6.68 -6.48
N LYS A 5 18.14 -6.50 -7.72
CA LYS A 5 19.50 -6.03 -7.98
C LYS A 5 19.74 -4.70 -7.24
N GLY A 6 20.84 -4.60 -6.49
CA GLY A 6 21.15 -3.41 -5.70
C GLY A 6 20.26 -3.20 -4.47
N GLN A 7 19.39 -4.15 -4.12
CA GLN A 7 18.44 -4.08 -3.01
C GLN A 7 17.39 -2.95 -3.12
N GLU A 8 17.22 -2.36 -4.30
CA GLU A 8 16.42 -1.16 -4.54
C GLU A 8 14.90 -1.41 -4.43
N PRO A 9 14.09 -0.50 -3.89
CA PRO A 9 12.64 -0.68 -3.75
C PRO A 9 11.88 -0.51 -5.09
N VAL A 10 12.04 -1.46 -6.02
CA VAL A 10 11.51 -1.42 -7.40
C VAL A 10 10.01 -1.12 -7.46
N LEU A 11 9.19 -1.73 -6.59
CA LEU A 11 7.73 -1.60 -6.66
C LEU A 11 7.17 -0.42 -5.86
N LYS A 12 7.93 0.20 -4.94
CA LYS A 12 7.37 1.14 -3.95
C LYS A 12 6.72 2.37 -4.61
N SER A 13 7.42 3.01 -5.54
CA SER A 13 6.90 4.17 -6.28
C SER A 13 5.78 3.79 -7.24
N MET A 14 5.91 2.65 -7.93
CA MET A 14 4.90 2.17 -8.87
C MET A 14 3.56 1.90 -8.17
N VAL A 15 3.60 1.21 -7.02
CA VAL A 15 2.41 0.92 -6.22
C VAL A 15 1.80 2.19 -5.65
N HIS A 16 2.60 3.14 -5.14
CA HIS A 16 2.09 4.44 -4.70
C HIS A 16 1.33 5.16 -5.83
N SER A 17 1.94 5.30 -7.00
CA SER A 17 1.30 5.96 -8.14
C SER A 17 0.04 5.23 -8.61
N TRP A 18 0.03 3.89 -8.56
CA TRP A 18 -1.14 3.09 -8.92
C TRP A 18 -2.28 3.25 -7.91
N LEU A 19 -1.99 3.28 -6.61
CA LEU A 19 -3.01 3.50 -5.56
C LEU A 19 -3.66 4.88 -5.67
N VAL A 20 -2.90 5.92 -6.05
CA VAL A 20 -3.45 7.27 -6.29
C VAL A 20 -4.41 7.30 -7.48
N GLN A 21 -4.23 6.42 -8.46
CA GLN A 21 -5.07 6.33 -9.66
C GLN A 21 -6.31 5.46 -9.45
N ASN A 22 -6.45 4.78 -8.30
CA ASN A 22 -7.52 3.83 -8.05
C ASN A 22 -8.65 4.51 -7.26
N ASP A 23 -9.77 4.77 -7.91
CA ASP A 23 -10.89 5.54 -7.33
C ASP A 23 -11.53 4.87 -6.09
N GLU A 24 -11.35 3.55 -5.90
CA GLU A 24 -11.86 2.84 -4.72
C GLU A 24 -10.96 3.03 -3.48
N VAL A 25 -9.75 3.56 -3.64
CA VAL A 25 -8.79 3.80 -2.56
C VAL A 25 -9.01 5.19 -1.98
N ILE A 26 -9.30 5.25 -0.68
CA ILE A 26 -9.50 6.52 0.04
C ILE A 26 -8.19 7.04 0.62
N ALA A 27 -7.40 6.15 1.22
CA ALA A 27 -6.14 6.49 1.86
C ALA A 27 -5.23 5.26 1.95
N PHE A 28 -3.92 5.48 2.07
CA PHE A 28 -2.96 4.42 2.37
C PHE A 28 -1.77 4.95 3.16
N CYS A 29 -1.13 4.06 3.93
CA CYS A 29 0.10 4.35 4.67
C CYS A 29 0.98 3.10 4.78
N VAL A 30 2.23 3.27 5.22
CA VAL A 30 3.12 2.14 5.51
C VAL A 30 2.55 1.33 6.67
N ALA A 31 2.60 0.00 6.54
CA ALA A 31 2.15 -0.91 7.59
C ALA A 31 3.04 -0.81 8.85
N ARG A 32 2.54 -1.29 10.00
CA ARG A 32 3.39 -1.39 11.19
C ARG A 32 4.54 -2.36 10.94
N GLN A 33 5.61 -2.24 11.73
CA GLN A 33 6.77 -3.13 11.59
C GLN A 33 6.40 -4.62 11.73
N SER A 34 5.47 -4.94 12.64
CA SER A 34 4.95 -6.31 12.83
C SER A 34 4.09 -6.84 11.68
N GLU A 35 3.66 -5.96 10.78
CA GLU A 35 2.77 -6.25 9.65
C GLU A 35 3.50 -6.12 8.29
N GLY A 36 4.84 -5.97 8.30
CA GLY A 36 5.67 -5.91 7.09
C GLY A 36 6.42 -4.60 6.89
N GLY A 37 6.16 -3.57 7.70
CA GLY A 37 6.87 -2.28 7.64
C GLY A 37 6.91 -1.67 6.24
N ASP A 38 8.07 -1.16 5.83
CA ASP A 38 8.30 -0.55 4.51
C ASP A 38 8.04 -1.47 3.30
N GLY A 39 7.89 -2.78 3.51
CA GLY A 39 7.54 -3.76 2.49
C GLY A 39 6.03 -3.95 2.29
N ALA A 40 5.19 -3.32 3.12
CA ALA A 40 3.75 -3.46 3.08
C ALA A 40 3.03 -2.12 3.30
N LEU A 41 1.79 -2.03 2.80
CA LEU A 41 0.92 -0.87 2.95
C LEU A 41 -0.41 -1.28 3.58
N LEU A 42 -0.91 -0.44 4.49
CA LEU A 42 -2.31 -0.48 4.91
C LEU A 42 -3.11 0.42 3.95
N VAL A 43 -4.20 -0.10 3.39
CA VAL A 43 -5.04 0.62 2.43
C VAL A 43 -6.47 0.69 2.96
N LEU A 44 -7.05 1.89 2.98
CA LEU A 44 -8.45 2.12 3.28
C LEU A 44 -9.24 2.14 1.97
N LEU A 45 -10.07 1.13 1.77
CA LEU A 45 -10.97 1.02 0.64
C LEU A 45 -12.33 1.63 0.96
N GLN A 46 -13.02 2.17 -0.05
CA GLN A 46 -14.37 2.72 0.10
C GLN A 46 -15.38 1.71 0.69
N ALA A 47 -15.23 0.42 0.35
CA ALA A 47 -16.06 -0.65 0.89
C ALA A 47 -15.97 -0.78 2.42
N ALA A 48 -14.81 -0.45 3.02
CA ALA A 48 -14.61 -0.54 4.47
C ALA A 48 -15.35 0.56 5.25
N LEU A 49 -15.79 1.63 4.58
CA LEU A 49 -16.59 2.70 5.18
C LEU A 49 -18.10 2.50 5.00
N GLN A 50 -18.53 1.47 4.26
CA GLN A 50 -19.95 1.19 4.08
C GLN A 50 -20.57 0.72 5.40
N PRO A 51 -21.77 1.20 5.76
CA PRO A 51 -22.48 0.70 6.93
C PRO A 51 -22.73 -0.80 6.79
N ILE A 52 -22.48 -1.56 7.85
CA ILE A 52 -22.90 -2.97 7.91
C ILE A 52 -24.43 -2.97 7.84
N ARG A 53 -24.96 -3.60 6.79
CA ARG A 53 -26.41 -3.80 6.60
C ARG A 53 -26.91 -4.95 7.46
#